data_AF-A0A3D3PK89-F1
#
_entry.id   AF-A0A3D3PK89-F1
#
_cell.length_a   1.000
_cell.length_b   1.000
_cell.length_c   1.000
_cell.angle_alpha   90.00
_cell.angle_beta   90.00
_cell.angle_gamma   90.00
#
_symmetry.space_group_name_H-M   'P 1'
#
loop_
_entity.id
_entity.type
_entity.pdbx_description
1 polymer ?
#
loop_
_entity_poly.entity_id
_entity_poly.type
_entity_poly.pdbx_seq_one_letter_code
_entity_poly.pdbx_strand_id
1 'polypeptide(L)'
;AQGKFTKVSGPVFEMLGIEADQMLGETSTVLAGWNADERAQLGANIASRRPFLDFVYSRTNADGTMQYLQVSGEPMFDSASRFIGYRGIGMDVSHRMRRDLA
;
A
#
# COMPACT_ATOMS: atom_id res chain seq x y z
N ALA A 1 -17.32 -5.93 4.24
CA ALA A 1 -16.41 -5.16 5.10
C ALA A 1 -15.29 -4.61 4.22
N GLN A 2 -15.24 -3.29 4.05
CA GLN A 2 -14.16 -2.57 3.36
C GLN A 2 -12.91 -2.70 4.24
N GLY A 3 -11.75 -3.09 3.70
CA GLY A 3 -10.52 -3.38 4.46
C GLY A 3 -9.97 -2.19 5.23
N LYS A 4 -10.54 -1.92 6.40
CA LYS A 4 -10.21 -0.80 7.26
C LYS A 4 -8.94 -1.11 8.06
N PHE A 5 -8.00 -0.17 8.10
CA PHE A 5 -6.82 -0.28 8.94
C PHE A 5 -7.21 -0.11 10.41
N THR A 6 -6.85 -1.07 11.27
CA THR A 6 -7.20 -1.04 12.70
C THR A 6 -6.09 -0.46 13.58
N LYS A 7 -4.85 -0.51 13.10
CA LYS A 7 -3.70 0.15 13.72
C LYS A 7 -2.67 0.50 12.65
N VAL A 8 -2.38 1.78 12.53
CA VAL A 8 -1.41 2.31 11.58
C VAL A 8 -0.32 3.03 12.37
N SER A 9 0.95 2.80 12.03
CA SER A 9 2.08 3.47 12.66
C SER A 9 3.11 3.79 11.60
N GLY A 10 3.64 5.01 11.61
CA GLY A 10 4.52 5.52 10.54
C GLY A 10 3.75 6.04 9.31
N PRO A 11 4.45 6.34 8.20
CA PRO A 11 3.91 7.04 7.03
C PRO A 11 3.05 6.14 6.11
N VAL A 12 2.40 5.13 6.66
CA VAL A 12 1.70 4.07 5.91
C VAL A 12 0.61 4.61 4.97
N PHE A 13 -0.07 5.71 5.32
CA PHE A 13 -1.07 6.34 4.44
C PHE A 13 -0.43 6.95 3.19
N GLU A 14 0.68 7.68 3.35
CA GLU A 14 1.46 8.21 2.23
C GLU A 14 2.06 7.09 1.38
N MET A 15 2.57 6.04 2.03
CA MET A 15 3.14 4.89 1.36
C MET A 15 2.09 4.12 0.56
N LEU A 16 0.92 3.86 1.13
CA LEU A 16 -0.11 3.11 0.43
C LEU A 16 -0.86 3.96 -0.59
N GLY A 17 -0.59 5.27 -0.72
CA GLY A 17 -1.40 6.17 -1.54
C GLY A 17 -2.89 6.07 -1.18
N ILE A 18 -3.17 5.74 0.09
CA ILE A 18 -4.50 5.69 0.67
C ILE A 18 -4.55 6.92 1.54
N GLU A 19 -5.37 7.90 1.17
CA GLU A 19 -5.62 8.99 2.08
C GLU A 19 -6.14 8.41 3.41
N ALA A 20 -5.71 9.01 4.52
CA ALA A 20 -6.49 8.94 5.76
C ALA A 20 -7.94 9.44 5.56
N ASP A 21 -8.22 10.03 4.39
CA ASP A 21 -9.46 10.64 3.93
C ASP A 21 -10.50 9.65 3.36
N GLN A 22 -10.66 8.49 3.99
CA GLN A 22 -12.00 7.88 4.06
C GLN A 22 -12.96 8.67 4.97
N MET A 23 -12.72 9.98 5.19
CA MET A 23 -13.57 10.86 5.98
C MET A 23 -14.14 12.07 5.22
N LEU A 24 -13.46 12.71 4.25
CA LEU A 24 -13.88 14.01 3.71
C LEU A 24 -13.48 14.32 2.24
N GLY A 25 -13.63 13.37 1.31
CA GLY A 25 -14.20 13.69 -0.02
C GLY A 25 -13.42 14.50 -1.08
N GLU A 26 -12.08 14.55 -1.09
CA GLU A 26 -11.32 15.18 -2.20
C GLU A 26 -10.27 14.25 -2.86
N THR A 27 -10.74 13.15 -3.43
CA THR A 27 -9.95 12.15 -4.16
C THR A 27 -9.54 12.63 -5.57
N SER A 28 -8.35 13.22 -5.77
CA SER A 28 -7.86 13.40 -7.17
C SER A 28 -6.35 13.56 -7.38
N THR A 29 -5.61 14.19 -6.47
CA THR A 29 -4.18 14.53 -6.72
C THR A 29 -3.18 13.47 -6.23
N VAL A 30 -3.57 12.60 -5.29
CA VAL A 30 -2.69 11.61 -4.64
C VAL A 30 -2.43 10.34 -5.48
N LEU A 31 -3.28 10.08 -6.48
CA LEU A 31 -3.13 8.93 -7.39
C LEU A 31 -2.16 9.20 -8.57
N ALA A 32 -1.73 10.45 -8.77
CA ALA A 32 -0.82 10.79 -9.86
C ALA A 32 0.56 10.12 -9.66
N GLY A 33 1.06 9.47 -10.71
CA GLY A 33 2.40 8.89 -10.75
C GLY A 33 2.50 7.44 -10.30
N TRP A 34 1.50 6.85 -9.66
CA TRP A 34 1.51 5.43 -9.31
C TRP A 34 1.48 4.53 -10.53
N ASN A 35 2.21 3.42 -10.47
CA ASN A 35 2.05 2.35 -11.45
C ASN A 35 0.68 1.68 -11.27
N ALA A 36 -0.19 1.82 -12.28
CA ALA A 36 -1.57 1.35 -12.23
C ALA A 36 -1.69 -0.18 -12.14
N ASP A 37 -0.82 -0.93 -12.80
CA ASP A 37 -0.86 -2.39 -12.82
C ASP A 37 -0.43 -2.98 -11.47
N GLU A 38 0.65 -2.46 -10.90
CA GLU A 38 1.13 -2.84 -9.57
C GLU A 38 0.07 -2.52 -8.49
N ARG A 39 -0.60 -1.37 -8.62
CA ARG A 39 -1.72 -0.98 -7.76
C ARG A 39 -2.92 -1.91 -7.89
N ALA A 40 -3.30 -2.27 -9.11
CA ALA A 40 -4.40 -3.19 -9.35
C ALA A 40 -4.09 -4.56 -8.74
N GLN A 41 -2.85 -5.04 -8.86
CA GLN A 41 -2.43 -6.32 -8.29
C GLN A 41 -2.47 -6.31 -6.75
N LEU A 42 -1.95 -5.26 -6.10
CA LEU A 42 -2.06 -5.11 -4.65
C LEU A 42 -3.52 -5.01 -4.21
N GLY A 43 -4.33 -4.23 -4.93
CA GLY A 43 -5.76 -4.09 -4.69
C GLY A 43 -6.51 -5.42 -4.80
N ALA A 44 -6.17 -6.27 -5.77
CA ALA A 44 -6.75 -7.59 -5.93
C ALA A 44 -6.41 -8.53 -4.77
N ASN A 45 -5.17 -8.49 -4.26
CA ASN A 45 -4.76 -9.24 -3.08
C ASN A 45 -5.56 -8.81 -1.84
N ILE A 46 -5.70 -7.50 -1.62
CA ILE A 46 -6.48 -6.93 -0.51
C ILE A 46 -7.95 -7.30 -0.61
N ALA A 47 -8.56 -7.15 -1.80
CA ALA A 47 -9.97 -7.48 -2.04
C ALA A 47 -10.25 -8.97 -1.82
N SER A 48 -9.30 -9.83 -2.22
CA SER A 48 -9.38 -11.28 -2.04
C SER A 48 -8.99 -11.75 -0.64
N ARG A 49 -8.65 -10.83 0.28
CA ARG A 49 -8.19 -11.13 1.65
C ARG A 49 -7.00 -12.09 1.66
N ARG A 50 -6.11 -11.97 0.67
CA ARG A 50 -4.91 -12.79 0.55
C ARG A 50 -3.74 -12.12 1.27
N PRO A 51 -2.84 -12.90 1.90
CA PRO A 51 -1.56 -12.35 2.33
C PRO A 51 -0.74 -11.93 1.10
N PHE A 52 0.09 -10.92 1.28
CA PHE A 52 1.10 -10.52 0.32
C PHE A 52 2.42 -10.31 1.08
N LEU A 53 3.51 -10.81 0.54
CA LEU A 53 4.84 -10.74 1.16
C LEU A 53 5.77 -10.02 0.19
N ASP A 54 6.49 -9.03 0.71
CA ASP A 54 7.56 -8.32 0.02
C ASP A 54 7.12 -7.74 -1.32
N PHE A 55 5.84 -7.35 -1.42
CA PHE A 55 5.23 -6.81 -2.63
C PHE A 55 5.79 -5.41 -2.89
N VAL A 56 6.49 -5.24 -4.01
CA VAL A 56 7.04 -3.96 -4.42
C VAL A 56 6.11 -3.30 -5.43
N TYR A 57 5.87 -2.00 -5.23
CA TYR A 57 5.15 -1.14 -6.15
C TYR A 57 5.79 0.24 -6.18
N SER A 58 5.51 0.97 -7.23
CA SER A 58 6.28 2.14 -7.61
C SER A 58 5.39 3.32 -7.95
N ARG A 59 5.99 4.52 -7.81
CA ARG A 59 5.42 5.76 -8.33
C ARG A 59 6.51 6.67 -8.89
N THR A 60 6.12 7.50 -9.84
CA THR A 60 6.86 8.69 -10.25
C THR A 60 6.44 9.86 -9.36
N ASN A 61 7.37 10.47 -8.65
CA ASN A 61 7.15 11.66 -7.85
C ASN A 61 6.99 12.90 -8.74
N ALA A 62 6.51 14.01 -8.17
CA ALA A 62 6.34 15.27 -8.91
C ALA A 62 7.65 15.83 -9.50
N ASP A 63 8.80 15.50 -8.90
CA ASP A 63 10.13 15.86 -9.39
C ASP A 63 10.67 14.90 -10.47
N GLY A 64 9.87 13.92 -10.91
CA GLY A 64 10.22 12.91 -11.90
C GLY A 64 11.03 11.73 -11.33
N THR A 65 11.34 11.72 -10.03
CA THR A 65 12.08 10.60 -9.43
C THR A 65 11.19 9.37 -9.24
N MET A 66 11.77 8.19 -9.45
CA MET A 66 11.10 6.93 -9.16
C MET A 66 11.26 6.56 -7.69
N GLN A 67 10.13 6.34 -7.03
CA GLN A 67 10.06 5.78 -5.68
C GLN A 67 9.55 4.35 -5.72
N TYR A 68 10.17 3.48 -4.93
CA TYR A 68 9.79 2.09 -4.76
C TYR A 68 9.43 1.82 -3.31
N LEU A 69 8.28 1.20 -3.10
CA LEU A 69 7.73 0.89 -1.79
C LEU A 69 7.48 -0.61 -1.73
N GLN A 70 7.96 -1.22 -0.66
CA GLN A 70 7.78 -2.64 -0.38
C GLN A 70 6.79 -2.79 0.77
N VAL A 71 5.79 -3.65 0.60
CA VAL A 71 4.79 -3.93 1.62
C VAL A 71 4.55 -5.42 1.81
N SER A 72 4.38 -5.80 3.06
CA SER A 72 3.98 -7.14 3.48
C SER A 72 2.76 -7.03 4.37
N GLY A 73 1.77 -7.90 4.18
CA GLY A 73 0.50 -7.85 4.89
C GLY A 73 -0.14 -9.22 5.03
N GLU A 74 -0.66 -9.48 6.23
CA GLU A 74 -1.42 -10.67 6.58
C GLU A 74 -2.86 -10.28 6.97
N PRO A 75 -3.89 -10.95 6.42
CA PRO A 75 -5.28 -10.71 6.81
C PRO A 75 -5.51 -11.17 8.25
N MET A 76 -6.17 -10.33 9.05
CA MET A 76 -6.54 -10.64 10.42
C MET A 76 -8.03 -10.97 10.52
N PHE A 77 -8.34 -11.89 11.43
CA PHE A 77 -9.70 -12.33 11.72
C PHE A 77 -9.94 -12.32 13.24
N ASP A 78 -11.18 -12.03 13.64
CA ASP A 78 -11.59 -12.18 15.03
C ASP A 78 -11.92 -13.65 15.38
N SER A 79 -12.30 -13.91 16.64
CA SER A 79 -12.67 -15.25 17.12
C SER A 79 -13.89 -15.85 16.42
N ALA A 80 -14.68 -15.04 15.71
CA ALA A 80 -15.81 -15.47 14.90
C ALA A 80 -15.45 -15.61 13.40
N SER A 81 -14.15 -15.65 13.08
CA SER A 81 -13.61 -15.73 11.72
C SER A 81 -14.06 -14.58 10.81
N ARG A 82 -14.45 -13.43 11.38
CA ARG A 82 -14.77 -12.24 10.59
C ARG A 82 -13.48 -11.50 10.28
N PHE A 83 -13.33 -11.10 9.02
CA PHE A 83 -12.20 -10.29 8.59
C PHE A 83 -12.24 -8.92 9.27
N ILE A 84 -11.17 -8.57 9.99
CA ILE A 84 -11.05 -7.33 10.76
C ILE A 84 -9.97 -6.37 10.23
N GLY A 85 -9.35 -6.68 9.09
CA GLY A 85 -8.35 -5.83 8.46
C GLY A 85 -7.04 -6.58 8.20
N TYR A 86 -5.96 -5.83 7.97
CA TYR A 86 -4.62 -6.36 7.73
C TYR A 86 -3.65 -5.91 8.82
N ARG A 87 -2.67 -6.76 9.12
CA ARG A 87 -1.44 -6.39 9.84
C ARG A 87 -0.27 -6.51 8.89
N GLY A 88 0.59 -5.51 8.86
CA GLY A 88 1.67 -5.47 7.89
C GLY A 88 2.78 -4.49 8.23
N ILE A 89 3.76 -4.44 7.34
CA ILE A 89 4.90 -3.53 7.37
C ILE A 89 5.09 -2.93 5.98
N GLY A 90 5.53 -1.67 5.93
CA GLY A 90 5.95 -0.99 4.71
C GLY A 90 7.36 -0.45 4.86
N MET A 91 8.15 -0.52 3.79
CA MET A 91 9.48 0.08 3.71
C MET A 91 9.67 0.83 2.39
N ASP A 92 10.34 1.98 2.43
CA ASP A 92 10.89 2.58 1.21
C ASP A 92 12.15 1.82 0.80
N VAL A 93 12.16 1.29 -0.42
CA VAL A 93 13.26 0.50 -0.98
C VAL A 93 13.90 1.16 -2.19
N SER A 94 13.62 2.45 -2.43
CA SER A 94 14.14 3.22 -3.57
C SER A 94 15.66 3.27 -3.61
N HIS A 95 16.31 3.30 -2.45
CA HIS A 95 17.78 3.23 -2.37
C HIS A 95 18.35 1.86 -2.72
N ARG A 96 17.62 0.77 -2.42
CA ARG A 96 18.05 -0.60 -2.74
C ARG A 96 17.92 -0.85 -4.24
N MET A 97 16.76 -0.55 -4.82
CA MET A 97 16.51 -0.74 -6.25
C MET A 97 17.45 0.06 -7.16
N ARG A 98 17.82 1.29 -6.77
CA ARG A 98 18.78 2.10 -7.54
C ARG A 98 20.20 1.51 -7.59
N ARG A 99 20.58 0.64 -6.64
CA ARG A 99 21.88 -0.04 -6.65
C ARG A 99 21.90 -1.27 -7.56
N ASP A 100 20.75 -1.93 -7.71
CA ASP A 100 20.65 -3.17 -8.51
C ASP A 100 20.49 -2.90 -10.02
N LEU A 101 20.11 -1.66 -10.38
CA LEU A 101 19.97 -1.19 -11.77
C LEU A 101 21.23 -0.50 -12.34
N ALA A 102 22.30 -0.39 -11.54
CA ALA A 102 23.57 0.25 -11.92
C ALA A 102 24.67 -0.79 -12.12
#